data_AF-A0AAV6BNH9-F1
#
_entry.id   AF-A0AAV6BNH9-F1
#
_cell.length_a   1.000
_cell.length_b   1.000
_cell.length_c   1.000
_cell.angle_alpha   90.00
_cell.angle_beta   90.00
_cell.angle_gamma   90.00
#
_symmetry.space_group_name_H-M   'P 1'
#
loop_
_entity.id
_entity.type
_entity.pdbx_description
1 polymer ?
#
loop_
_entity_poly.entity_id
_entity_poly.type
_entity_poly.pdbx_seq_one_letter_code
_entity_poly.pdbx_strand_id
1 'polypeptide(L)'
;MRPALAVAAAVLLAGCSSLASFQQRAMSGTATHRVVGESDEFIVVSATGGETAESLARTYLGNPAKSWMIEDFMGGRSFARGQEVVIPKKPWNVSGIEAIGYQLVPVLVYHNIGKEARGRLVLGVDAFTEQMRYLKTNGFRVVSVAEFVEWLQLKRQLPKKTVVLTFDDGYRSFRDFAYPVLKELRFTATLFVYTDYVGAGRNALSWDDLKALAAEGFDVQAHSKSHGDLRRGPHEGDAQYARRMQAELIEAPRTLARSVGRPVSFLAYPYGRADDAVLAKVKDQGYQAAFTVRRESNAAFVDVLRIGRSQVYAEMTLEQFAKNLNAFHPENLR
;
A
#
# COMPACT_ATOMS: atom_id res chain seq x y z
N MET A 1 -9.57 61.92 -59.68
CA MET A 1 -8.73 61.16 -60.63
C MET A 1 -8.52 59.76 -60.05
N ARG A 2 -8.68 58.73 -60.89
CA ARG A 2 -8.63 57.26 -60.65
C ARG A 2 -7.27 56.78 -60.08
N PRO A 3 -7.10 55.51 -59.61
CA PRO A 3 -7.97 54.35 -59.83
C PRO A 3 -8.30 53.45 -58.62
N ALA A 4 -9.33 52.61 -58.85
CA ALA A 4 -9.69 51.44 -58.08
C ALA A 4 -8.77 50.24 -58.38
N LEU A 5 -8.52 49.40 -57.38
CA LEU A 5 -8.03 48.03 -57.58
C LEU A 5 -9.02 47.05 -56.93
N ALA A 6 -9.55 46.15 -57.76
CA ALA A 6 -10.33 44.99 -57.37
C ALA A 6 -9.39 43.91 -56.80
N VAL A 7 -9.79 43.27 -55.70
CA VAL A 7 -9.12 42.07 -55.17
C VAL A 7 -10.09 40.91 -55.33
N ALA A 8 -9.64 39.90 -56.08
CA ALA A 8 -10.36 38.68 -56.40
C ALA A 8 -10.43 37.74 -55.18
N ALA A 9 -11.59 37.11 -55.03
CA ALA A 9 -11.83 36.03 -54.09
C ALA A 9 -11.23 34.72 -54.62
N ALA A 10 -10.45 34.04 -53.79
CA ALA A 10 -10.03 32.65 -54.01
C ALA A 10 -10.60 31.79 -52.89
N VAL A 11 -11.55 30.92 -53.25
CA VAL A 11 -12.06 29.83 -52.42
C VAL A 11 -11.04 28.70 -52.48
N LEU A 12 -10.52 28.29 -51.32
CA LEU A 12 -9.74 27.05 -51.18
C LEU A 12 -10.41 26.16 -50.14
N LEU A 13 -11.15 25.17 -50.65
CA LEU A 13 -11.53 23.97 -49.93
C LEU A 13 -10.29 23.10 -49.77
N ALA A 14 -9.85 22.87 -48.54
CA ALA A 14 -8.89 21.82 -48.21
C ALA A 14 -9.41 21.05 -47.01
N GLY A 15 -10.05 19.91 -47.28
CA GLY A 15 -10.33 18.90 -46.29
C GLY A 15 -9.09 18.06 -46.03
N CYS A 16 -8.80 17.79 -44.76
CA CYS A 16 -7.95 16.67 -44.35
C CYS A 16 -8.59 16.00 -43.13
N SER A 17 -9.41 14.99 -43.40
CA SER A 17 -9.85 13.99 -42.45
C SER A 17 -8.71 13.00 -42.19
N SER A 18 -8.08 13.05 -41.02
CA SER A 18 -7.22 11.95 -40.56
C SER A 18 -8.07 10.98 -39.74
N LEU A 19 -8.68 10.03 -40.44
CA LEU A 19 -9.22 8.81 -39.82
C LEU A 19 -8.04 8.01 -39.28
N ALA A 20 -7.91 7.93 -37.96
CA ALA A 20 -7.00 6.99 -37.32
C ALA A 20 -7.41 5.57 -37.73
N SER A 21 -6.51 4.88 -38.42
CA SER A 21 -6.70 3.52 -38.90
C SER A 21 -6.81 2.56 -37.73
N PHE A 22 -8.01 2.02 -37.49
CA PHE A 22 -8.24 0.87 -36.61
C PHE A 22 -7.60 -0.38 -37.25
N GLN A 23 -6.53 -0.90 -36.65
CA GLN A 23 -6.00 -2.22 -37.00
C GLN A 23 -6.57 -3.28 -36.06
N GLN A 24 -7.42 -4.16 -36.60
CA GLN A 24 -7.78 -5.43 -35.95
C GLN A 24 -6.58 -6.37 -35.98
N ARG A 25 -5.97 -6.63 -34.82
CA ARG A 25 -4.98 -7.70 -34.67
C ARG A 25 -5.66 -8.93 -34.09
N ALA A 26 -5.78 -9.98 -34.89
CA ALA A 26 -6.31 -11.27 -34.46
C ALA A 26 -5.23 -12.06 -33.69
N MET A 27 -5.52 -12.45 -32.46
CA MET A 27 -4.77 -13.43 -31.67
C MET A 27 -5.71 -14.58 -31.31
N SER A 28 -5.20 -15.82 -31.36
CA SER A 28 -5.97 -17.06 -31.33
C SER A 28 -6.49 -17.47 -29.94
N GLY A 29 -7.75 -17.92 -29.90
CA GLY A 29 -8.28 -18.86 -28.90
C GLY A 29 -9.09 -18.25 -27.75
N THR A 30 -10.35 -18.69 -27.59
CA THR A 30 -11.45 -18.20 -26.71
C THR A 30 -12.23 -17.02 -27.29
N ALA A 31 -13.55 -17.01 -27.11
CA ALA A 31 -14.48 -16.07 -27.76
C ALA A 31 -13.94 -14.65 -27.64
N THR A 32 -13.52 -14.07 -28.76
CA THR A 32 -12.88 -12.76 -28.78
C THR A 32 -13.95 -11.73 -28.43
N HIS A 33 -13.88 -11.14 -27.22
CA HIS A 33 -14.78 -10.06 -26.86
C HIS A 33 -14.76 -9.02 -27.98
N ARG A 34 -15.94 -8.51 -28.37
CA ARG A 34 -16.00 -7.43 -29.36
C ARG A 34 -15.36 -6.19 -28.76
N VAL A 35 -14.23 -5.75 -29.31
CA VAL A 35 -13.62 -4.47 -28.96
C VAL A 35 -14.49 -3.36 -29.53
N VAL A 36 -15.03 -2.52 -28.65
CA VAL A 36 -15.87 -1.36 -28.98
C VAL A 36 -15.01 -0.15 -29.31
N GLY A 37 -13.90 0.01 -28.58
CA GLY A 37 -12.93 1.07 -28.80
C GLY A 37 -11.62 0.80 -28.06
N GLU A 38 -10.53 1.37 -28.53
CA GLU A 38 -9.22 1.28 -27.88
C GLU A 38 -8.46 2.60 -28.04
N SER A 39 -7.71 2.96 -27.00
CA SER A 39 -6.75 4.06 -26.97
C SER A 39 -5.47 3.62 -26.25
N ASP A 40 -4.54 4.55 -26.08
CA ASP A 40 -3.34 4.32 -25.25
C ASP A 40 -3.66 4.18 -23.76
N GLU A 41 -4.82 4.67 -23.33
CA GLU A 41 -5.24 4.71 -21.92
C GLU A 41 -6.28 3.63 -21.58
N PHE A 42 -7.13 3.23 -22.53
CA PHE A 42 -8.26 2.33 -22.27
C PHE A 42 -8.49 1.33 -23.41
N ILE A 43 -9.07 0.18 -23.04
CA ILE A 43 -9.75 -0.73 -23.98
C ILE A 43 -11.19 -0.84 -23.52
N VAL A 44 -12.14 -0.71 -24.44
CA VAL A 44 -13.56 -0.93 -24.18
C VAL A 44 -13.99 -2.19 -24.92
N VAL A 45 -14.53 -3.15 -24.18
CA VAL A 45 -14.99 -4.43 -24.74
C VAL A 45 -16.44 -4.67 -24.38
N SER A 46 -17.19 -5.31 -25.28
CA SER A 46 -18.50 -5.88 -24.95
C SER A 46 -18.29 -7.24 -24.31
N ALA A 47 -18.67 -7.38 -23.04
CA ALA A 47 -18.65 -8.64 -22.32
C ALA A 47 -19.55 -9.69 -23.02
N THR A 48 -19.11 -10.94 -23.02
CA THR A 48 -19.81 -12.09 -23.61
C THR A 48 -20.65 -12.86 -22.59
N GLY A 49 -20.49 -12.54 -21.30
CA GLY A 49 -21.23 -13.07 -20.17
C GLY A 49 -20.39 -14.03 -19.32
N GLY A 50 -20.33 -13.77 -18.02
CA GLY A 50 -19.58 -14.60 -17.06
C GLY A 50 -18.14 -14.15 -16.82
N GLU A 51 -17.69 -13.07 -17.47
CA GLU A 51 -16.38 -12.48 -17.20
C GLU A 51 -16.32 -11.86 -15.81
N THR A 52 -15.15 -12.01 -15.19
CA THR A 52 -14.76 -11.28 -14.01
C THR A 52 -13.74 -10.20 -14.37
N ALA A 53 -13.58 -9.22 -13.51
CA ALA A 53 -12.47 -8.27 -13.64
C ALA A 53 -11.11 -8.98 -13.71
N GLU A 54 -10.96 -10.13 -13.03
CA GLU A 54 -9.74 -10.92 -13.10
C GLU A 54 -9.52 -11.55 -14.48
N SER A 55 -10.56 -12.14 -15.09
CA SER A 55 -10.46 -12.73 -16.42
C SER A 55 -10.16 -11.67 -17.48
N LEU A 56 -10.77 -10.49 -17.36
CA LEU A 56 -10.50 -9.36 -18.25
C LEU A 56 -9.08 -8.80 -18.06
N ALA A 57 -8.62 -8.62 -16.82
CA ALA A 57 -7.26 -8.14 -16.55
C ALA A 57 -6.19 -9.15 -17.03
N ARG A 58 -6.45 -10.45 -16.93
CA ARG A 58 -5.59 -11.49 -17.50
C ARG A 58 -5.48 -11.36 -19.01
N THR A 59 -6.61 -11.20 -19.69
CA THR A 59 -6.68 -11.11 -21.15
C THR A 59 -6.08 -9.81 -21.69
N TYR A 60 -6.44 -8.66 -21.11
CA TYR A 60 -6.15 -7.35 -21.69
C TYR A 60 -4.97 -6.62 -21.05
N LEU A 61 -4.64 -6.94 -19.79
CA LEU A 61 -3.53 -6.32 -19.07
C LEU A 61 -2.36 -7.29 -18.85
N GLY A 62 -2.49 -8.54 -19.29
CA GLY A 62 -1.50 -9.61 -19.11
C GLY A 62 -1.25 -9.98 -17.65
N ASN A 63 -2.04 -9.45 -16.71
CA ASN A 63 -1.82 -9.62 -15.28
C ASN A 63 -3.16 -9.62 -14.51
N PRO A 64 -3.64 -10.78 -14.03
CA PRO A 64 -4.88 -10.86 -13.25
C PRO A 64 -4.83 -10.04 -11.96
N ALA A 65 -3.65 -9.78 -11.39
CA ALA A 65 -3.53 -8.94 -10.18
C ALA A 65 -3.90 -7.47 -10.44
N LYS A 66 -4.04 -7.04 -11.70
CA LYS A 66 -4.57 -5.73 -12.08
C LYS A 66 -6.10 -5.69 -12.16
N SER A 67 -6.82 -6.74 -11.76
CA SER A 67 -8.30 -6.77 -11.76
C SER A 67 -8.91 -5.57 -11.05
N TRP A 68 -8.27 -5.11 -9.97
CA TRP A 68 -8.70 -3.96 -9.19
C TRP A 68 -8.85 -2.70 -10.01
N MET A 69 -8.07 -2.53 -11.08
CA MET A 69 -8.17 -1.36 -11.95
C MET A 69 -9.54 -1.33 -12.64
N ILE A 70 -10.00 -2.49 -13.12
CA ILE A 70 -11.31 -2.64 -13.75
C ILE A 70 -12.41 -2.53 -12.70
N GLU A 71 -12.22 -3.15 -11.53
CA GLU A 71 -13.20 -3.10 -10.43
C GLU A 71 -13.44 -1.68 -9.93
N ASP A 72 -12.39 -0.90 -9.70
CA ASP A 72 -12.48 0.45 -9.17
C ASP A 72 -13.01 1.44 -10.21
N PHE A 73 -12.71 1.21 -11.49
CA PHE A 73 -13.19 2.06 -12.59
C PHE A 73 -14.66 1.77 -12.92
N MET A 74 -15.04 0.49 -12.97
CA MET A 74 -16.40 0.07 -13.35
C MET A 74 -17.36 -0.03 -12.17
N GLY A 75 -16.86 -0.09 -10.94
CA GLY A 75 -17.68 -0.28 -9.73
C GLY A 75 -18.23 -1.71 -9.56
N GLY A 76 -17.62 -2.71 -10.20
CA GLY A 76 -18.12 -4.09 -10.20
C GLY A 76 -17.06 -5.15 -10.48
N ARG A 77 -17.32 -6.40 -10.06
CA ARG A 77 -16.37 -7.53 -10.18
C ARG A 77 -16.70 -8.52 -11.29
N SER A 78 -17.93 -8.48 -11.79
CA SER A 78 -18.45 -9.37 -12.83
C SER A 78 -19.30 -8.55 -13.78
N PHE A 79 -19.29 -8.94 -15.06
CA PHE A 79 -19.93 -8.16 -16.11
C PHE A 79 -20.94 -9.02 -16.87
N ALA A 80 -22.12 -8.44 -17.12
CA ALA A 80 -23.20 -9.12 -17.82
C ALA A 80 -22.92 -9.16 -19.34
N ARG A 81 -23.50 -10.15 -20.03
CA ARG A 81 -23.42 -10.23 -21.49
C ARG A 81 -23.93 -8.94 -22.12
N GLY A 82 -23.16 -8.37 -23.05
CA GLY A 82 -23.46 -7.13 -23.74
C GLY A 82 -23.08 -5.86 -22.97
N GLN A 83 -22.63 -5.96 -21.71
CA GLN A 83 -22.14 -4.81 -20.97
C GLN A 83 -20.82 -4.32 -21.57
N GLU A 84 -20.72 -3.02 -21.83
CA GLU A 84 -19.45 -2.38 -22.17
C GLU A 84 -18.59 -2.26 -20.91
N VAL A 85 -17.40 -2.85 -20.95
CA VAL A 85 -16.44 -2.84 -19.87
C VAL A 85 -15.25 -2.00 -20.28
N VAL A 86 -14.98 -0.94 -19.52
CA VAL A 86 -13.80 -0.09 -19.68
C VAL A 86 -12.65 -0.69 -18.89
N ILE A 87 -11.54 -0.95 -19.57
CA ILE A 87 -10.34 -1.58 -19.02
C ILE A 87 -9.21 -0.56 -19.08
N PRO A 88 -8.82 0.06 -17.95
CA PRO A 88 -7.71 1.00 -17.92
C PRO A 88 -6.37 0.28 -18.15
N LYS A 89 -5.56 0.81 -19.08
CA LYS A 89 -4.21 0.30 -19.41
C LYS A 89 -3.14 0.86 -18.47
N LYS A 90 -3.40 2.03 -17.85
CA LYS A 90 -2.49 2.77 -16.96
C LYS A 90 -3.24 3.30 -15.73
N PRO A 91 -2.52 3.69 -14.65
CA PRO A 91 -3.12 4.43 -13.53
C PRO A 91 -3.75 5.74 -13.99
N TRP A 92 -4.92 6.08 -13.43
CA TRP A 92 -5.66 7.31 -13.73
C TRP A 92 -5.85 8.23 -12.51
N ASN A 93 -5.65 7.70 -11.30
CA ASN A 93 -5.77 8.46 -10.07
C ASN A 93 -4.70 8.05 -9.04
N VAL A 94 -3.46 8.51 -9.26
CA VAL A 94 -2.36 8.26 -8.32
C VAL A 94 -2.49 9.04 -7.00
N SER A 95 -3.30 10.09 -6.96
CA SER A 95 -3.51 10.90 -5.75
C SER A 95 -4.59 10.33 -4.81
N GLY A 96 -5.46 9.47 -5.32
CA GLY A 96 -6.65 9.03 -4.61
C GLY A 96 -7.70 10.12 -4.40
N ILE A 97 -7.53 11.32 -4.98
CA ILE A 97 -8.48 12.43 -4.88
C ILE A 97 -9.55 12.28 -5.97
N GLU A 98 -10.81 12.45 -5.59
CA GLU A 98 -11.98 12.43 -6.46
C GLU A 98 -12.84 13.67 -6.16
N ALA A 99 -13.79 14.03 -7.04
CA ALA A 99 -14.65 15.19 -6.81
C ALA A 99 -15.50 15.10 -5.52
N ILE A 100 -15.69 13.88 -5.01
CA ILE A 100 -16.54 13.58 -3.84
C ILE A 100 -15.73 13.24 -2.59
N GLY A 101 -14.40 13.41 -2.62
CA GLY A 101 -13.54 13.19 -1.47
C GLY A 101 -12.20 12.58 -1.85
N TYR A 102 -11.55 11.92 -0.90
CA TYR A 102 -10.24 11.32 -1.15
C TYR A 102 -10.06 9.97 -0.43
N GLN A 103 -9.25 9.12 -1.05
CA GLN A 103 -8.88 7.82 -0.53
C GLN A 103 -8.08 7.94 0.77
N LEU A 104 -8.41 7.06 1.70
CA LEU A 104 -7.66 6.82 2.93
C LEU A 104 -7.09 5.40 2.93
N VAL A 105 -5.92 5.22 3.54
CA VAL A 105 -5.31 3.91 3.74
C VAL A 105 -5.10 3.67 5.24
N PRO A 106 -5.86 2.75 5.86
CA PRO A 106 -5.58 2.29 7.21
C PRO A 106 -4.27 1.49 7.23
N VAL A 107 -3.38 1.84 8.16
CA VAL A 107 -2.19 1.05 8.49
C VAL A 107 -2.43 0.42 9.85
N LEU A 108 -2.53 -0.91 9.89
CA LEU A 108 -2.79 -1.67 11.11
C LEU A 108 -1.46 -2.07 11.75
N VAL A 109 -1.36 -1.96 13.08
CA VAL A 109 -0.21 -2.45 13.84
C VAL A 109 -0.64 -3.51 14.85
N TYR A 110 -0.05 -4.70 14.68
CA TYR A 110 -0.12 -5.84 15.58
C TYR A 110 1.21 -5.97 16.33
N HIS A 111 1.19 -6.66 17.47
CA HIS A 111 2.41 -6.93 18.24
C HIS A 111 2.58 -8.43 18.42
N ASN A 112 1.96 -8.99 19.46
CA ASN A 112 2.08 -10.40 19.80
C ASN A 112 0.75 -11.12 19.47
N ILE A 113 0.85 -12.36 18.99
CA ILE A 113 -0.30 -13.23 18.74
C ILE A 113 -0.16 -14.49 19.60
N GLY A 114 -1.21 -14.82 20.34
CA GLY A 114 -1.25 -15.98 21.22
C GLY A 114 -2.28 -17.00 20.76
N LYS A 115 -2.23 -18.21 21.34
CA LYS A 115 -3.37 -19.14 21.26
C LYS A 115 -4.65 -18.49 21.77
N GLU A 116 -4.53 -17.73 22.86
CA GLU A 116 -5.58 -16.95 23.47
C GLU A 116 -5.12 -15.50 23.67
N ALA A 117 -6.07 -14.59 23.84
CA ALA A 117 -5.80 -13.21 24.20
C ALA A 117 -5.16 -13.13 25.60
N ARG A 118 -4.08 -12.34 25.76
CA ARG A 118 -3.41 -12.17 27.06
C ARG A 118 -2.82 -10.79 27.24
N GLY A 119 -3.48 -9.96 28.05
CA GLY A 119 -3.08 -8.56 28.18
C GLY A 119 -3.36 -7.79 26.87
N ARG A 120 -3.05 -6.50 26.88
CA ARG A 120 -3.56 -5.55 25.87
C ARG A 120 -3.06 -5.78 24.45
N LEU A 121 -1.82 -6.25 24.30
CA LEU A 121 -1.12 -6.35 23.00
C LEU A 121 -0.87 -7.80 22.54
N VAL A 122 -1.53 -8.78 23.17
CA VAL A 122 -1.52 -10.18 22.71
C VAL A 122 -2.90 -10.54 22.18
N LEU A 123 -3.06 -10.52 20.87
CA LEU A 123 -4.30 -10.89 20.20
C LEU A 123 -4.41 -12.42 20.09
N GLY A 124 -5.59 -12.99 20.32
CA GLY A 124 -5.83 -14.42 20.07
C GLY A 124 -5.78 -14.73 18.56
N VAL A 125 -5.17 -15.85 18.19
CA VAL A 125 -5.02 -16.27 16.78
C VAL A 125 -6.35 -16.43 16.06
N ASP A 126 -7.41 -16.84 16.76
CA ASP A 126 -8.75 -16.95 16.18
C ASP A 126 -9.31 -15.57 15.79
N ALA A 127 -9.18 -14.58 16.68
CA ALA A 127 -9.57 -13.20 16.39
C ALA A 127 -8.73 -12.59 15.25
N PHE A 128 -7.41 -12.86 15.23
CA PHE A 128 -6.56 -12.46 14.11
C PHE A 128 -7.03 -13.08 12.78
N THR A 129 -7.34 -14.37 12.79
CA THR A 129 -7.83 -15.10 11.61
C THR A 129 -9.16 -14.53 11.12
N GLU A 130 -10.08 -14.23 12.04
CA GLU A 130 -11.37 -13.61 11.73
C GLU A 130 -11.19 -12.22 11.10
N GLN A 131 -10.30 -11.39 11.64
CA GLN A 131 -9.96 -10.08 11.09
C GLN A 131 -9.38 -10.19 9.68
N MET A 132 -8.44 -11.11 9.43
CA MET A 132 -7.84 -11.28 8.10
C MET A 132 -8.86 -11.80 7.07
N ARG A 133 -9.72 -12.73 7.48
CA ARG A 133 -10.82 -13.21 6.64
C ARG A 133 -11.81 -12.09 6.33
N TYR A 134 -12.13 -11.25 7.31
CA TYR A 134 -12.97 -10.06 7.10
C TYR A 134 -12.39 -9.13 6.03
N LEU A 135 -11.08 -8.84 6.08
CA LEU A 135 -10.43 -8.04 5.03
C LEU A 135 -10.65 -8.66 3.65
N LYS A 136 -10.38 -9.97 3.51
CA LYS A 136 -10.52 -10.70 2.25
C LYS A 136 -11.96 -10.66 1.72
N THR A 137 -12.94 -11.01 2.55
CA THR A 137 -14.34 -11.12 2.14
C THR A 137 -14.96 -9.76 1.83
N ASN A 138 -14.55 -8.70 2.53
CA ASN A 138 -15.05 -7.33 2.32
C ASN A 138 -14.31 -6.56 1.20
N GLY A 139 -13.38 -7.23 0.51
CA GLY A 139 -12.70 -6.68 -0.67
C GLY A 139 -11.52 -5.77 -0.36
N PHE A 140 -10.98 -5.82 0.85
CA PHE A 140 -9.74 -5.13 1.15
C PHE A 140 -8.57 -5.82 0.46
N ARG A 141 -7.62 -5.01 -0.01
CA ARG A 141 -6.38 -5.44 -0.63
C ARG A 141 -5.23 -5.03 0.28
N VAL A 142 -4.50 -6.03 0.73
CA VAL A 142 -3.30 -5.81 1.52
C VAL A 142 -2.15 -5.46 0.56
N VAL A 143 -1.51 -4.31 0.81
CA VAL A 143 -0.31 -3.87 0.06
C VAL A 143 0.86 -3.76 1.02
N SER A 144 2.09 -3.85 0.49
CA SER A 144 3.27 -3.66 1.34
C SER A 144 3.47 -2.19 1.72
N VAL A 145 4.25 -1.93 2.77
CA VAL A 145 4.64 -0.57 3.15
C VAL A 145 5.33 0.16 1.99
N ALA A 146 6.14 -0.53 1.18
CA ALA A 146 6.81 0.08 0.04
C ALA A 146 5.81 0.62 -0.99
N GLU A 147 4.77 -0.15 -1.34
CA GLU A 147 3.75 0.29 -2.30
C GLU A 147 2.92 1.45 -1.74
N PHE A 148 2.63 1.41 -0.44
CA PHE A 148 1.95 2.49 0.24
C PHE A 148 2.78 3.78 0.23
N VAL A 149 4.09 3.70 0.48
CA VAL A 149 4.97 4.87 0.41
C VAL A 149 5.13 5.39 -1.03
N GLU A 150 5.17 4.50 -2.03
CA GLU A 150 5.13 4.91 -3.45
C GLU A 150 3.84 5.69 -3.79
N TRP A 151 2.70 5.33 -3.19
CA TRP A 151 1.45 6.08 -3.34
C TRP A 151 1.49 7.45 -2.66
N LEU A 152 2.03 7.55 -1.44
CA LEU A 152 2.27 8.83 -0.78
C LEU A 152 3.19 9.76 -1.61
N GLN A 153 4.07 9.17 -2.42
CA GLN A 153 4.97 9.88 -3.34
C GLN A 153 4.36 10.11 -4.73
N LEU A 154 3.08 9.77 -4.94
CA LEU A 154 2.35 9.88 -6.21
C LEU A 154 2.97 9.07 -7.36
N LYS A 155 3.73 8.02 -7.06
CA LYS A 155 4.40 7.14 -8.04
C LYS A 155 3.57 5.91 -8.42
N ARG A 156 2.58 5.55 -7.61
CA ARG A 156 1.70 4.39 -7.81
C ARG A 156 0.27 4.78 -7.44
N GLN A 157 -0.71 4.22 -8.15
CA GLN A 157 -2.10 4.21 -7.69
C GLN A 157 -2.36 2.93 -6.89
N LEU A 158 -3.13 3.06 -5.80
CA LEU A 158 -3.59 1.94 -5.00
C LEU A 158 -5.06 1.61 -5.31
N PRO A 159 -5.48 0.35 -5.11
CA PRO A 159 -6.90 0.00 -5.09
C PRO A 159 -7.67 0.80 -4.04
N LYS A 160 -8.94 1.15 -4.30
CA LYS A 160 -9.75 1.99 -3.38
C LYS A 160 -9.81 1.43 -1.95
N LYS A 161 -10.05 0.13 -1.80
CA LYS A 161 -10.06 -0.56 -0.49
C LYS A 161 -8.70 -1.15 -0.15
N THR A 162 -7.72 -0.28 0.09
CA THR A 162 -6.37 -0.73 0.50
C THR A 162 -6.20 -0.73 2.01
N VAL A 163 -5.42 -1.67 2.54
CA VAL A 163 -4.99 -1.72 3.95
C VAL A 163 -3.52 -2.17 4.00
N VAL A 164 -2.77 -1.69 4.99
CA VAL A 164 -1.39 -2.11 5.24
C VAL A 164 -1.32 -2.85 6.57
N LEU A 165 -0.64 -4.00 6.59
CA LEU A 165 -0.44 -4.80 7.80
C LEU A 165 0.99 -4.65 8.30
N THR A 166 1.14 -4.22 9.55
CA THR A 166 2.44 -4.06 10.21
C THR A 166 2.49 -4.82 11.54
N PHE A 167 3.66 -5.35 11.89
CA PHE A 167 3.91 -6.08 13.11
C PHE A 167 5.15 -5.53 13.80
N ASP A 168 5.00 -5.09 15.05
CA ASP A 168 6.10 -4.48 15.80
C ASP A 168 6.84 -5.51 16.67
N ASP A 169 7.99 -5.09 17.19
CA ASP A 169 8.88 -5.76 18.15
C ASP A 169 9.69 -6.95 17.66
N GLY A 170 9.15 -7.79 16.76
CA GLY A 170 9.83 -9.00 16.29
C GLY A 170 9.57 -10.24 17.17
N TYR A 171 8.34 -10.39 17.64
CA TYR A 171 7.90 -11.59 18.35
C TYR A 171 7.86 -12.83 17.46
N ARG A 172 8.35 -13.96 17.98
CA ARG A 172 8.31 -15.27 17.32
C ARG A 172 6.89 -15.73 16.97
N SER A 173 5.90 -15.28 17.74
CA SER A 173 4.49 -15.55 17.47
C SER A 173 4.02 -15.11 16.09
N PHE A 174 4.67 -14.12 15.46
CA PHE A 174 4.41 -13.81 14.06
C PHE A 174 4.61 -15.04 13.17
N ARG A 175 5.78 -15.70 13.29
CA ARG A 175 6.09 -16.93 12.54
C ARG A 175 5.14 -18.06 12.90
N ASP A 176 4.85 -18.22 14.19
CA ASP A 176 4.11 -19.39 14.68
C ASP A 176 2.59 -19.29 14.42
N PHE A 177 2.01 -18.09 14.42
CA PHE A 177 0.56 -17.87 14.33
C PHE A 177 0.11 -16.96 13.20
N ALA A 178 0.80 -15.85 12.93
CA ALA A 178 0.36 -14.87 11.93
C ALA A 178 0.67 -15.34 10.50
N TYR A 179 1.91 -15.77 10.28
CA TYR A 179 2.45 -16.18 8.99
C TYR A 179 1.59 -17.25 8.29
N PRO A 180 1.15 -18.35 8.96
CA PRO A 180 0.30 -19.36 8.31
C PRO A 180 -1.01 -18.79 7.77
N VAL A 181 -1.68 -17.92 8.54
CA VAL A 181 -2.94 -17.27 8.15
C VAL A 181 -2.73 -16.32 6.97
N LEU A 182 -1.68 -15.49 7.03
CA LEU A 182 -1.36 -14.55 5.95
C LEU A 182 -1.01 -15.30 4.66
N LYS A 183 -0.27 -16.42 4.76
CA LYS A 183 0.09 -17.27 3.62
C LYS A 183 -1.15 -17.91 2.97
N GLU A 184 -2.08 -18.44 3.77
CA GLU A 184 -3.36 -19.00 3.29
C GLU A 184 -4.15 -17.96 2.48
N LEU A 185 -4.18 -16.72 2.95
CA LEU A 185 -4.95 -15.63 2.33
C LEU A 185 -4.21 -14.88 1.21
N ARG A 186 -2.92 -15.21 1.01
CA ARG A 186 -1.96 -14.53 0.13
C ARG A 186 -1.81 -13.04 0.46
N PHE A 187 -1.75 -12.74 1.75
CA PHE A 187 -1.44 -11.41 2.27
C PHE A 187 0.05 -11.28 2.57
N THR A 188 0.56 -10.06 2.42
CA THR A 188 1.89 -9.67 2.87
C THR A 188 1.79 -8.84 4.15
N ALA A 189 2.92 -8.61 4.81
CA ALA A 189 3.03 -7.70 5.94
C ALA A 189 4.46 -7.18 6.08
N THR A 190 4.61 -6.06 6.78
CA THR A 190 5.92 -5.52 7.19
C THR A 190 6.14 -5.75 8.68
N LEU A 191 7.28 -6.35 9.04
CA LEU A 191 7.73 -6.48 10.42
C LEU A 191 8.68 -5.33 10.75
N PHE A 192 8.35 -4.50 11.73
CA PHE A 192 9.27 -3.53 12.31
C PHE A 192 9.94 -4.17 13.54
N VAL A 193 11.26 -4.41 13.45
CA VAL A 193 12.00 -5.14 14.49
C VAL A 193 13.10 -4.29 15.10
N TYR A 194 13.27 -4.39 16.43
CA TYR A 194 14.41 -3.76 17.11
C TYR A 194 15.49 -4.81 17.37
N THR A 195 16.72 -4.48 17.00
CA THR A 195 17.78 -5.48 16.84
C THR A 195 18.21 -6.14 18.14
N ASP A 196 18.08 -5.46 19.27
CA ASP A 196 18.42 -6.03 20.58
C ASP A 196 17.44 -7.14 21.02
N TYR A 197 16.24 -7.20 20.44
CA TYR A 197 15.32 -8.30 20.70
C TYR A 197 15.64 -9.55 19.89
N VAL A 198 16.24 -9.39 18.71
CA VAL A 198 16.41 -10.49 17.75
C VAL A 198 17.30 -11.56 18.36
N GLY A 199 16.75 -12.76 18.56
CA GLY A 199 17.44 -13.87 19.23
C GLY A 199 17.63 -13.70 20.75
N ALA A 200 17.04 -12.70 21.40
CA ALA A 200 17.18 -12.45 22.84
C ALA A 200 16.54 -13.54 23.73
N GLY A 201 15.75 -14.44 23.15
CA GLY A 201 15.18 -15.59 23.85
C GLY A 201 14.14 -16.32 23.02
N ARG A 202 13.50 -17.34 23.62
CA ARG A 202 12.55 -18.24 22.94
C ARG A 202 11.34 -17.56 22.28
N ASN A 203 11.00 -16.35 22.72
CA ASN A 203 9.85 -15.58 22.25
C ASN A 203 10.21 -14.56 21.17
N ALA A 204 11.50 -14.35 20.88
CA ALA A 204 11.95 -13.45 19.83
C ALA A 204 12.21 -14.23 18.55
N LEU A 205 11.98 -13.58 17.40
CA LEU A 205 12.47 -14.08 16.13
C LEU A 205 14.01 -14.10 16.16
N SER A 206 14.60 -15.17 15.63
CA SER A 206 16.03 -15.23 15.35
C SER A 206 16.36 -14.52 14.03
N TRP A 207 17.65 -14.27 13.79
CA TRP A 207 18.11 -13.73 12.51
C TRP A 207 17.74 -14.64 11.33
N ASP A 208 17.78 -15.95 11.52
CA ASP A 208 17.43 -16.89 10.46
C ASP A 208 15.91 -16.96 10.23
N ASP A 209 15.10 -16.73 11.26
CA ASP A 209 13.65 -16.54 11.09
C ASP A 209 13.37 -15.32 10.21
N LEU A 210 14.03 -14.18 10.48
CA LEU A 210 13.85 -12.95 9.70
C LEU A 210 14.25 -13.14 8.24
N LYS A 211 15.37 -13.84 7.97
CA LYS A 211 15.79 -14.20 6.61
C LYS A 211 14.76 -15.09 5.91
N ALA A 212 14.25 -16.12 6.60
CA ALA A 212 13.26 -17.03 6.05
C ALA A 212 11.95 -16.30 5.71
N LEU A 213 11.47 -15.44 6.61
CA LEU A 213 10.29 -14.61 6.37
C LEU A 213 10.49 -13.64 5.20
N ALA A 214 11.68 -13.03 5.10
CA ALA A 214 12.02 -12.16 3.98
C ALA A 214 12.00 -12.92 2.64
N ALA A 215 12.55 -14.14 2.60
CA ALA A 215 12.55 -15.00 1.42
C ALA A 215 11.12 -15.37 0.96
N GLU A 216 10.17 -15.49 1.89
CA GLU A 216 8.75 -15.73 1.61
C GLU A 216 7.98 -14.46 1.18
N GLY A 217 8.65 -13.31 1.07
CA GLY A 217 8.05 -12.06 0.57
C GLY A 217 7.48 -11.14 1.65
N PHE A 218 7.73 -11.42 2.93
CA PHE A 218 7.46 -10.47 4.01
C PHE A 218 8.56 -9.40 4.04
N ASP A 219 8.20 -8.19 4.44
CA ASP A 219 9.13 -7.07 4.54
C ASP A 219 9.63 -6.93 5.99
N VAL A 220 10.89 -6.56 6.17
CA VAL A 220 11.52 -6.42 7.49
C VAL A 220 12.23 -5.07 7.56
N GLN A 221 11.80 -4.22 8.50
CA GLN A 221 12.15 -2.81 8.58
C GLN A 221 12.53 -2.42 10.03
N ALA A 222 13.01 -1.20 10.24
CA ALA A 222 13.62 -0.80 11.50
C ALA A 222 12.58 -0.45 12.59
N HIS A 223 12.82 -0.91 13.81
CA HIS A 223 12.14 -0.42 15.02
C HIS A 223 13.14 0.10 16.06
N SER A 224 14.21 0.76 15.61
CA SER A 224 15.40 1.14 16.39
C SER A 224 16.31 -0.04 16.78
N LYS A 225 17.29 0.19 17.65
CA LYS A 225 18.17 -0.84 18.21
C LYS A 225 17.56 -1.44 19.47
N SER A 226 17.20 -0.59 20.43
CA SER A 226 16.88 -0.99 21.82
C SER A 226 15.39 -0.87 22.18
N HIS A 227 14.57 -0.32 21.28
CA HIS A 227 13.19 0.07 21.56
C HIS A 227 13.05 1.19 22.62
N GLY A 228 14.12 1.96 22.85
CA GLY A 228 14.09 3.16 23.70
C GLY A 228 13.38 4.35 23.05
N ASP A 229 12.89 5.30 23.87
CA ASP A 229 12.37 6.58 23.38
C ASP A 229 13.49 7.36 22.65
N LEU A 230 13.28 7.67 21.38
CA LEU A 230 14.29 8.32 20.52
C LEU A 230 14.45 9.81 20.82
N ARG A 231 13.52 10.40 21.56
CA ARG A 231 13.65 11.78 22.03
C ARG A 231 14.81 11.88 23.01
N ARG A 232 15.36 13.09 23.14
CA ARG A 232 16.46 13.33 24.07
C ARG A 232 16.00 13.14 25.51
N GLY A 233 16.81 12.43 26.30
CA GLY A 233 16.54 12.26 27.73
C GLY A 233 16.77 13.56 28.53
N PRO A 234 16.12 13.75 29.69
CA PRO A 234 16.23 14.98 30.49
C PRO A 234 17.65 15.39 30.91
N HIS A 235 18.58 14.43 31.00
CA HIS A 235 19.97 14.64 31.41
C HIS A 235 20.98 14.14 30.36
N GLU A 236 20.53 13.97 29.12
CA GLU A 236 21.35 13.43 28.06
C GLU A 236 22.10 14.55 27.31
N GLY A 237 23.41 14.63 27.54
CA GLY A 237 24.29 15.58 26.86
C GLY A 237 24.40 15.30 25.36
N ASP A 238 24.80 16.31 24.57
CA ASP A 238 24.81 16.24 23.10
C ASP A 238 25.61 15.07 22.54
N ALA A 239 26.81 14.84 23.07
CA ALA A 239 27.66 13.74 22.62
C ALA A 239 27.05 12.36 22.96
N GLN A 240 26.34 12.25 24.08
CA GLN A 240 25.65 11.02 24.45
C GLN A 240 24.46 10.77 23.52
N TYR A 241 23.64 11.79 23.29
CA TYR A 241 22.50 11.70 22.39
C TYR A 241 22.93 11.37 20.97
N ALA A 242 23.97 12.01 20.44
CA ALA A 242 24.49 11.73 19.11
C ALA A 242 24.95 10.27 18.98
N ARG A 243 25.72 9.75 19.94
CA ARG A 243 26.16 8.34 19.95
C ARG A 243 24.99 7.37 20.03
N ARG A 244 24.00 7.65 20.88
CA ARG A 244 22.80 6.80 20.98
C ARG A 244 22.04 6.79 19.65
N MET A 245 21.77 7.95 19.07
CA MET A 245 21.04 8.04 17.79
C MET A 245 21.80 7.37 16.63
N GLN A 246 23.13 7.39 16.64
CA GLN A 246 23.93 6.61 15.68
C GLN A 246 23.70 5.10 15.85
N ALA A 247 23.71 4.59 17.09
CA ALA A 247 23.43 3.17 17.34
C ALA A 247 21.97 2.80 16.94
N GLU A 248 21.00 3.61 17.33
CA GLU A 248 19.56 3.38 17.14
C GLU A 248 19.12 3.47 15.67
N LEU A 249 19.57 4.49 14.93
CA LEU A 249 19.05 4.83 13.60
C LEU A 249 20.01 4.50 12.44
N ILE A 250 21.24 4.09 12.72
CA ILE A 250 22.23 3.83 11.67
C ILE A 250 22.77 2.41 11.76
N GLU A 251 23.38 2.06 12.89
CA GLU A 251 24.10 0.79 13.02
C GLU A 251 23.15 -0.41 13.10
N ALA A 252 22.06 -0.30 13.86
CA ALA A 252 21.04 -1.33 13.95
C ALA A 252 20.34 -1.60 12.60
N PRO A 253 19.77 -0.60 11.90
CA PRO A 253 19.18 -0.80 10.56
C PRO A 253 20.16 -1.37 9.53
N ARG A 254 21.43 -0.96 9.55
CA ARG A 254 22.46 -1.55 8.67
C ARG A 254 22.71 -3.02 8.98
N THR A 255 22.72 -3.38 10.27
CA THR A 255 22.86 -4.78 10.69
C THR A 255 21.65 -5.60 10.26
N LEU A 256 20.45 -5.06 10.43
CA LEU A 256 19.22 -5.67 9.96
C LEU A 256 19.24 -5.88 8.44
N ALA A 257 19.54 -4.85 7.66
CA ALA A 257 19.62 -4.90 6.20
C ALA A 257 20.62 -5.94 5.70
N ARG A 258 21.82 -6.01 6.30
CA ARG A 258 22.82 -7.04 5.98
C ARG A 258 22.33 -8.44 6.29
N SER A 259 21.60 -8.61 7.39
CA SER A 259 21.10 -9.92 7.80
C SER A 259 20.02 -10.43 6.86
N VAL A 260 19.02 -9.60 6.52
CA VAL A 260 17.90 -10.01 5.64
C VAL A 260 18.21 -9.90 4.14
N GLY A 261 19.35 -9.29 3.76
CA GLY A 261 19.74 -9.11 2.36
C GLY A 261 18.84 -8.13 1.59
N ARG A 262 18.17 -7.21 2.30
CA ARG A 262 17.24 -6.23 1.73
C ARG A 262 17.44 -4.84 2.33
N PRO A 263 17.16 -3.75 1.60
CA PRO A 263 17.24 -2.40 2.14
C PRO A 263 16.24 -2.19 3.29
N VAL A 264 16.72 -1.54 4.35
CA VAL A 264 15.87 -1.02 5.43
C VAL A 264 15.72 0.48 5.20
N SER A 265 14.52 0.89 4.78
CA SER A 265 14.20 2.27 4.37
C SER A 265 13.09 2.91 5.20
N PHE A 266 12.45 2.13 6.06
CA PHE A 266 11.30 2.55 6.86
C PHE A 266 11.55 2.35 8.35
N LEU A 267 10.98 3.23 9.17
CA LEU A 267 11.11 3.20 10.63
C LEU A 267 9.74 3.23 11.30
N ALA A 268 9.45 2.32 12.22
CA ALA A 268 8.43 2.56 13.23
C ALA A 268 9.10 3.20 14.45
N TYR A 269 8.58 4.33 14.94
CA TYR A 269 9.09 4.94 16.16
C TYR A 269 8.69 4.08 17.37
N PRO A 270 9.62 3.73 18.28
CA PRO A 270 9.27 3.12 19.56
C PRO A 270 8.21 3.96 20.28
N TYR A 271 7.14 3.30 20.76
CA TYR A 271 5.97 3.95 21.38
C TYR A 271 5.23 4.96 20.49
N GLY A 272 5.55 5.04 19.20
CA GLY A 272 5.08 6.04 18.25
C GLY A 272 5.48 7.48 18.57
N ARG A 273 6.55 7.69 19.35
CA ARG A 273 6.99 9.00 19.81
C ARG A 273 8.10 9.57 18.96
N ALA A 274 7.91 10.79 18.48
CA ALA A 274 8.93 11.56 17.79
C ALA A 274 8.68 13.07 17.99
N ASP A 275 9.75 13.84 18.11
CA ASP A 275 9.75 15.31 18.08
C ASP A 275 10.51 15.79 16.83
N ASP A 276 10.54 17.11 16.59
CA ASP A 276 11.18 17.66 15.40
C ASP A 276 12.68 17.34 15.31
N ALA A 277 13.37 17.18 16.45
CA ALA A 277 14.78 16.79 16.49
C ALA A 277 14.97 15.34 16.04
N VAL A 278 14.09 14.43 16.46
CA VAL A 278 14.08 13.04 15.98
C VAL A 278 13.76 12.99 14.49
N LEU A 279 12.76 13.75 14.02
CA LEU A 279 12.39 13.78 12.61
C LEU A 279 13.53 14.27 11.73
N ALA A 280 14.23 15.33 12.13
CA ALA A 280 15.39 15.83 11.41
C ALA A 280 16.46 14.73 11.26
N LYS A 281 16.75 14.00 12.34
CA LYS A 281 17.71 12.88 12.30
C LYS A 281 17.25 11.74 11.39
N VAL A 282 15.97 11.35 11.46
CA VAL A 282 15.41 10.30 10.60
C VAL A 282 15.51 10.70 9.12
N LYS A 283 15.18 11.95 8.80
CA LYS A 283 15.34 12.51 7.46
C LYS A 283 16.80 12.52 7.00
N ASP A 284 17.71 12.99 7.83
CA ASP A 284 19.15 13.07 7.52
C ASP A 284 19.79 11.69 7.28
N GLN A 285 19.25 10.63 7.91
CA GLN A 285 19.70 9.25 7.67
C GLN A 285 19.08 8.61 6.42
N GLY A 286 18.22 9.32 5.69
CA GLY A 286 17.65 8.85 4.42
C GLY A 286 16.51 7.85 4.57
N TYR A 287 15.85 7.78 5.73
CA TYR A 287 14.60 7.03 5.84
C TYR A 287 13.54 7.65 4.91
N GLN A 288 12.88 6.80 4.14
CA GLN A 288 11.88 7.23 3.16
C GLN A 288 10.52 7.49 3.81
N ALA A 289 10.21 6.81 4.92
CA ALA A 289 8.98 6.98 5.68
C ALA A 289 9.16 6.55 7.13
N ALA A 290 8.34 7.11 8.02
CA ALA A 290 8.32 6.71 9.41
C ALA A 290 6.90 6.72 10.02
N PHE A 291 6.68 5.78 10.95
CA PHE A 291 5.37 5.41 11.42
C PHE A 291 5.22 5.64 12.92
N THR A 292 4.11 6.28 13.30
CA THR A 292 3.68 6.51 14.68
C THR A 292 2.65 5.46 15.10
N VAL A 293 1.98 5.67 16.23
CA VAL A 293 0.80 4.89 16.65
C VAL A 293 -0.44 5.78 16.82
N ARG A 294 -0.48 6.92 16.13
CA ARG A 294 -1.66 7.79 16.07
C ARG A 294 -2.75 7.03 15.29
N ARG A 295 -3.90 6.81 15.93
CA ARG A 295 -5.03 6.08 15.34
C ARG A 295 -5.72 6.96 14.30
N GLU A 296 -5.36 6.74 13.04
CA GLU A 296 -5.95 7.39 11.87
C GLU A 296 -5.71 6.54 10.61
N SER A 297 -6.51 6.78 9.58
CA SER A 297 -6.19 6.33 8.22
C SER A 297 -5.50 7.47 7.46
N ASN A 298 -4.67 7.13 6.49
CA ASN A 298 -3.74 8.07 5.87
C ASN A 298 -4.18 8.46 4.45
N ALA A 299 -4.27 9.76 4.16
CA ALA A 299 -4.43 10.28 2.80
C ALA A 299 -3.09 10.31 2.05
N ALA A 300 -3.10 10.55 0.73
CA ALA A 300 -1.87 10.59 -0.09
C ALA A 300 -0.92 11.74 0.30
N PHE A 301 -1.42 12.76 1.01
CA PHE A 301 -0.72 13.99 1.35
C PHE A 301 -0.39 14.10 2.85
N VAL A 302 -0.35 12.98 3.57
CA VAL A 302 0.14 12.98 4.96
C VAL A 302 1.65 13.23 5.03
N ASP A 303 2.13 13.72 6.16
CA ASP A 303 3.57 13.79 6.45
C ASP A 303 4.16 12.37 6.49
N VAL A 304 5.02 12.06 5.51
CA VAL A 304 5.62 10.72 5.31
C VAL A 304 6.48 10.27 6.49
N LEU A 305 6.91 11.19 7.35
CA LEU A 305 7.67 10.89 8.57
C LEU A 305 6.79 10.84 9.83
N ARG A 306 5.47 10.99 9.69
CA ARG A 306 4.47 10.93 10.77
C ARG A 306 3.24 10.11 10.39
N ILE A 307 3.42 9.02 9.66
CA ILE A 307 2.32 8.16 9.22
C ILE A 307 1.60 7.57 10.44
N GLY A 308 0.27 7.67 10.46
CA GLY A 308 -0.57 7.11 11.52
C GLY A 308 -0.75 5.61 11.38
N ARG A 309 -0.83 4.91 12.51
CA ARG A 309 -1.15 3.48 12.58
C ARG A 309 -2.18 3.21 13.65
N SER A 310 -3.15 2.37 13.31
CA SER A 310 -4.20 1.92 14.21
C SER A 310 -3.75 0.65 14.93
N GLN A 311 -3.49 0.77 16.24
CA GLN A 311 -3.18 -0.37 17.09
C GLN A 311 -4.37 -1.30 17.20
N VAL A 312 -4.11 -2.59 17.00
CA VAL A 312 -5.09 -3.65 17.24
C VAL A 312 -4.85 -4.23 18.63
N TYR A 313 -5.85 -4.07 19.50
CA TYR A 313 -5.82 -4.56 20.88
C TYR A 313 -6.55 -5.89 21.02
N ALA A 314 -6.20 -6.65 22.05
CA ALA A 314 -6.71 -8.00 22.30
C ALA A 314 -8.24 -8.04 22.48
N GLU A 315 -8.81 -7.02 23.10
CA GLU A 315 -10.24 -6.86 23.37
C GLU A 315 -11.05 -6.32 22.17
N MET A 316 -10.39 -5.99 21.06
CA MET A 316 -11.04 -5.38 19.91
C MET A 316 -11.99 -6.39 19.24
N THR A 317 -13.29 -6.10 19.26
CA THR A 317 -14.29 -6.90 18.56
C THR A 317 -14.13 -6.75 17.04
N LEU A 318 -14.68 -7.69 16.26
CA LEU A 318 -14.66 -7.58 14.80
C LEU A 318 -15.35 -6.30 14.29
N GLU A 319 -16.41 -5.86 14.96
CA GLU A 319 -17.11 -4.61 14.63
C GLU A 319 -16.22 -3.37 14.87
N GLN A 320 -15.50 -3.34 15.99
CA GLN A 320 -14.55 -2.26 16.30
C GLN A 320 -13.36 -2.28 15.33
N PHE A 321 -12.90 -3.47 14.95
CA PHE A 321 -11.90 -3.66 13.91
C PHE A 321 -12.39 -3.09 12.58
N ALA A 322 -13.61 -3.43 12.14
CA ALA A 322 -14.19 -2.92 10.90
C ALA A 322 -14.29 -1.39 10.88
N LYS A 323 -14.63 -0.76 12.02
CA LYS A 323 -14.65 0.70 12.18
C LYS A 323 -13.28 1.36 12.00
N ASN A 324 -12.18 0.62 12.18
CA ASN A 324 -10.81 1.12 11.92
C ASN A 324 -10.40 1.06 10.45
N LEU A 325 -11.21 0.46 9.58
CA LEU A 325 -10.86 0.25 8.17
C LEU A 325 -11.40 1.36 7.25
N ASN A 326 -11.54 2.59 7.75
CA ASN A 326 -12.03 3.68 6.91
C ASN A 326 -11.05 3.94 5.75
N ALA A 327 -11.53 3.72 4.52
CA ALA A 327 -10.75 3.80 3.29
C ALA A 327 -11.10 5.02 2.41
N PHE A 328 -12.02 5.89 2.86
CA PHE A 328 -12.42 7.07 2.10
C PHE A 328 -12.89 8.20 3.02
N HIS A 329 -12.48 9.43 2.72
CA HIS A 329 -13.00 10.63 3.34
C HIS A 329 -13.96 11.33 2.36
N PRO A 330 -15.26 11.42 2.64
CA PRO A 330 -16.20 12.14 1.80
C PRO A 330 -16.08 13.66 2.01
N GLU A 331 -15.84 14.39 0.94
CA GLU A 331 -15.75 15.86 0.95
C GLU A 331 -16.09 16.40 -0.45
N ASN A 332 -16.83 17.51 -0.54
CA ASN A 332 -17.09 18.13 -1.84
C ASN A 332 -15.88 18.99 -2.24
N LEU A 333 -15.10 18.50 -3.21
CA LEU A 333 -13.86 19.13 -3.68
C LEU A 333 -14.02 19.87 -5.02
N ARG A 334 -15.27 20.12 -5.45
CA ARG A 334 -15.57 20.84 -6.70
C ARG A 334 -15.51 22.35 -6.56
#